data_AF-A0A9X9I4A4-F1
#
_entry.id   AF-A0A9X9I4A4-F1
#
_cell.length_a   1.000
_cell.length_b   1.000
_cell.length_c   1.000
_cell.angle_alpha   90.00
_cell.angle_beta   90.00
_cell.angle_gamma   90.00
#
_symmetry.space_group_name_H-M   'P 1'
#
loop_
_entity.id
_entity.type
_entity.pdbx_description
1 polymer ?
#
loop_
_entity_poly.entity_id
_entity_poly.type
_entity_poly.pdbx_seq_one_letter_code
_entity_poly.pdbx_strand_id
1 'polypeptide(L)'
;MNDFRHLSREEQKLLADVEKLVRDDEQEFNYDMLKIEAPEQASGEFWFRMAEMLSTLPPNQSLDLRMNGGRLTVAVSILSVLLQDNPDIPQLWAQKIIALNYLAHGHQTRAIGLAQQPDKAAEANEEEYLAKALSQNLLSTLKDAIERFPEDSWFIEMRDDAWKHFGTKEAV
;
A
#
# COMPACT_ATOMS: atom_id res chain seq x y z
N MET A 1 24.10 -1.86 -15.01
CA MET A 1 22.94 -1.48 -15.83
C MET A 1 21.99 -2.66 -15.79
N ASN A 2 20.82 -2.50 -15.19
CA ASN A 2 19.85 -3.58 -15.04
C ASN A 2 19.27 -3.94 -16.41
N ASP A 3 19.37 -5.21 -16.83
CA ASP A 3 18.77 -5.66 -18.08
C ASP A 3 17.30 -6.03 -17.85
N PHE A 4 16.41 -5.11 -18.22
CA PHE A 4 14.96 -5.26 -18.09
C PHE A 4 14.28 -5.70 -19.40
N ARG A 5 15.03 -6.11 -20.43
CA ARG A 5 14.47 -6.38 -21.78
C ARG A 5 13.45 -7.53 -21.84
N HIS A 6 13.43 -8.38 -20.81
CA HIS A 6 12.50 -9.50 -20.69
C HIS A 6 11.15 -9.10 -20.05
N LEU A 7 11.08 -7.90 -19.45
CA LEU A 7 9.85 -7.32 -18.97
C LEU A 7 9.09 -6.61 -20.10
N SER A 8 7.78 -6.49 -19.97
CA SER A 8 6.95 -5.65 -20.82
C SER A 8 7.37 -4.17 -20.74
N ARG A 9 6.94 -3.37 -21.72
CA ARG A 9 7.24 -1.92 -21.71
C ARG A 9 6.56 -1.23 -20.54
N GLU A 10 5.36 -1.67 -20.15
CA GLU A 10 4.64 -1.16 -18.99
C GLU A 10 5.40 -1.45 -17.69
N GLU A 11 5.89 -2.66 -17.50
CA GLU A 11 6.69 -3.03 -16.32
C GLU A 11 8.00 -2.26 -16.27
N GLN A 12 8.72 -2.13 -17.39
CA GLN A 12 9.93 -1.32 -17.46
C GLN A 12 9.69 0.14 -17.07
N LYS A 13 8.57 0.71 -17.53
CA LYS A 13 8.17 2.07 -17.17
C LYS A 13 7.84 2.17 -15.68
N LEU A 14 7.08 1.22 -15.15
CA LEU A 14 6.74 1.16 -13.72
C LEU A 14 8.00 1.12 -12.86
N LEU A 15 8.99 0.31 -13.23
CA LEU A 15 10.26 0.23 -12.49
C LEU A 15 11.03 1.56 -12.52
N ALA A 16 11.07 2.25 -13.67
CA ALA A 16 11.70 3.55 -13.78
C ALA A 16 10.99 4.63 -12.94
N ASP A 17 9.65 4.62 -12.94
CA ASP A 17 8.85 5.53 -12.14
C ASP A 17 9.07 5.26 -10.64
N VAL A 18 9.08 3.99 -10.22
CA VAL A 18 9.37 3.57 -8.84
C VAL A 18 10.77 3.99 -8.38
N GLU A 19 11.79 3.82 -9.21
CA GLU A 19 13.16 4.21 -8.87
C GLU A 19 13.24 5.70 -8.55
N LYS A 20 12.50 6.52 -9.30
CA LYS A 20 12.41 7.96 -9.05
C LYS A 20 11.74 8.26 -7.70
N LEU A 21 10.62 7.60 -7.41
CA LEU A 21 9.88 7.83 -6.15
C LEU A 21 10.71 7.50 -4.92
N VAL A 22 11.41 6.37 -4.95
CA VAL A 22 12.20 5.92 -3.80
C VAL A 22 13.41 6.83 -3.57
N ARG A 23 14.02 7.32 -4.65
CA ARG A 23 15.09 8.32 -4.59
C ARG A 23 14.62 9.65 -4.01
N ASP A 24 13.44 10.13 -4.44
CA ASP A 24 12.86 11.39 -3.95
C ASP A 24 12.58 11.32 -2.43
N ASP A 25 12.29 10.13 -1.89
CA ASP A 25 11.97 9.91 -0.47
C ASP A 25 13.19 9.50 0.38
N GLU A 26 14.41 9.59 -0.17
CA GLU A 26 15.70 9.21 0.46
C GLU A 26 15.74 7.77 0.98
N GLN A 27 14.93 6.87 0.42
CA GLN A 27 14.97 5.45 0.76
C GLN A 27 15.98 4.72 -0.14
N GLU A 28 16.68 3.73 0.42
CA GLU A 28 17.57 2.88 -0.38
C GLU A 28 16.72 1.89 -1.19
N PHE A 29 16.76 2.04 -2.52
CA PHE A 29 16.23 1.03 -3.43
C PHE A 29 17.38 0.21 -4.01
N ASN A 30 17.61 -0.99 -3.49
CA ASN A 30 18.63 -1.88 -4.03
C ASN A 30 18.03 -2.91 -4.99
N TYR A 31 17.91 -2.51 -6.27
CA TYR A 31 17.49 -3.42 -7.37
C TYR A 31 18.32 -4.71 -7.43
N ASP A 32 19.60 -4.67 -7.06
CA ASP A 32 20.46 -5.84 -7.13
C ASP A 32 20.22 -6.80 -5.96
N MET A 33 19.86 -6.29 -4.78
CA MET A 33 19.45 -7.12 -3.64
C MET A 33 18.13 -7.84 -3.93
N LEU A 34 17.17 -7.16 -4.56
CA LEU A 34 15.93 -7.78 -5.03
C LEU A 34 16.16 -8.94 -5.99
N LYS A 35 17.15 -8.84 -6.88
CA LYS A 35 17.49 -9.96 -7.78
C LYS A 35 18.13 -11.14 -7.07
N ILE A 36 18.82 -10.90 -5.96
CA ILE A 36 19.39 -11.99 -5.16
C ILE A 36 18.26 -12.77 -4.48
N GLU A 37 17.26 -12.06 -3.97
CA GLU A 37 16.11 -12.66 -3.27
C GLU A 37 15.05 -13.21 -4.22
N ALA A 38 14.85 -12.56 -5.37
CA ALA A 38 13.88 -12.88 -6.40
C ALA A 38 14.48 -12.72 -7.81
N PRO A 39 15.21 -13.74 -8.32
CA PRO A 39 16.01 -13.60 -9.54
C PRO A 39 15.21 -13.45 -10.83
N GLU A 40 13.95 -13.91 -10.85
CA GLU A 40 13.06 -13.79 -12.00
C GLU A 40 12.12 -12.59 -11.85
N GLN A 41 12.34 -11.53 -12.63
CA GLN A 41 11.61 -10.26 -12.52
C GLN A 41 10.16 -10.36 -13.03
N ALA A 42 9.84 -11.39 -13.79
CA ALA A 42 8.47 -11.73 -14.20
C ALA A 42 7.72 -12.56 -13.14
N SER A 43 8.41 -13.03 -12.09
CA SER A 43 7.79 -13.88 -11.07
C SER A 43 6.99 -13.06 -10.05
N GLY A 44 5.97 -13.70 -9.46
CA GLY A 44 5.19 -13.10 -8.37
C GLY A 44 6.03 -12.73 -7.15
N GLU A 45 7.11 -13.47 -6.86
CA GLU A 45 8.02 -13.18 -5.74
C GLU A 45 8.73 -11.84 -5.92
N PHE A 46 9.20 -11.53 -7.13
CA PHE A 46 9.84 -10.24 -7.42
C PHE A 46 8.89 -9.07 -7.14
N TRP A 47 7.66 -9.17 -7.67
CA TRP A 47 6.64 -8.15 -7.49
C TRP A 47 6.19 -8.03 -6.03
N PHE A 48 6.11 -9.15 -5.31
CA PHE A 48 5.80 -9.15 -3.88
C PHE A 48 6.87 -8.42 -3.07
N ARG A 49 8.15 -8.79 -3.24
CA ARG A 49 9.29 -8.11 -2.60
C ARG A 49 9.30 -6.62 -2.92
N MET A 50 8.99 -6.27 -4.17
CA MET A 50 8.87 -4.88 -4.57
C MET A 50 7.80 -4.14 -3.78
N ALA A 51 6.62 -4.73 -3.64
CA ALA A 51 5.54 -4.16 -2.85
C ALA A 51 5.90 -4.05 -1.36
N GLU A 52 6.61 -5.04 -0.77
CA GLU A 52 7.08 -5.00 0.62
C GLU A 52 7.98 -3.77 0.88
N MET A 53 9.00 -3.52 0.04
CA MET A 53 9.86 -2.35 0.27
C MET A 53 9.13 -1.03 0.07
N LEU A 54 8.23 -0.96 -0.92
CA LEU A 54 7.46 0.26 -1.21
C LEU A 54 6.47 0.62 -0.09
N SER A 55 6.08 -0.35 0.73
CA SER A 55 5.22 -0.16 1.90
C SER A 55 5.97 -0.15 3.23
N THR A 56 7.28 -0.34 3.21
CA THR A 56 8.15 -0.10 4.36
C THR A 56 8.39 1.40 4.52
N LEU A 57 8.21 1.90 5.74
CA LEU A 57 8.43 3.32 6.03
C LEU A 57 9.89 3.71 5.79
N PRO A 58 10.16 4.83 5.11
CA PRO A 58 11.52 5.36 4.97
C PRO A 58 12.10 5.81 6.33
N PRO A 59 13.43 5.99 6.46
CA PRO A 59 14.07 6.41 7.71
C PRO A 59 13.53 7.72 8.30
N ASN A 60 13.10 8.65 7.45
CA ASN A 60 12.47 9.91 7.84
C ASN A 60 10.99 9.75 8.27
N GLN A 61 10.46 8.52 8.23
CA GLN A 61 9.08 8.14 8.57
C GLN A 61 8.01 8.89 7.76
N SER A 62 8.38 9.45 6.60
CA SER A 62 7.42 10.14 5.74
C SER A 62 6.50 9.14 5.04
N LEU A 63 5.20 9.45 5.04
CA LEU A 63 4.20 8.74 4.28
C LEU A 63 4.07 9.36 2.89
N ASP A 64 4.30 8.58 1.85
CA ASP A 64 4.01 8.99 0.48
C ASP A 64 2.52 8.80 0.16
N LEU A 65 1.74 9.86 0.40
CA LEU A 65 0.29 9.90 0.20
C LEU A 65 -0.13 10.30 -1.22
N ARG A 66 0.78 10.24 -2.21
CA ARG A 66 0.41 10.54 -3.60
C ARG A 66 -0.53 9.45 -4.14
N MET A 67 -1.77 9.86 -4.46
CA MET A 67 -2.78 8.96 -5.03
C MET A 67 -2.40 8.41 -6.41
N ASN A 68 -1.65 9.21 -7.19
CA ASN A 68 -1.17 8.83 -8.51
C ASN A 68 0.35 8.65 -8.46
N GLY A 69 0.80 7.39 -8.49
CA GLY A 69 2.22 7.06 -8.52
C GLY A 69 2.94 7.38 -7.21
N GLY A 70 2.31 7.23 -6.05
CA GLY A 70 3.00 7.20 -4.76
C GLY A 70 3.44 5.77 -4.42
N ARG A 71 4.50 5.62 -3.61
CA ARG A 71 5.03 4.29 -3.25
C ARG A 71 3.97 3.36 -2.67
N LEU A 72 3.17 3.84 -1.72
CA LEU A 72 2.11 3.07 -1.08
C LEU A 72 0.99 2.69 -2.07
N THR A 73 0.60 3.59 -2.98
CA THR A 73 -0.44 3.30 -3.98
C THR A 73 0.04 2.33 -5.06
N VAL A 74 1.31 2.39 -5.43
CA VAL A 74 1.96 1.40 -6.30
C VAL A 74 2.01 0.04 -5.61
N ALA A 75 2.41 -0.02 -4.33
CA ALA A 75 2.42 -1.27 -3.57
C ALA A 75 1.03 -1.94 -3.53
N VAL A 76 -0.03 -1.18 -3.20
CA VAL A 76 -1.41 -1.68 -3.19
C VAL A 76 -1.84 -2.19 -4.57
N SER A 77 -1.42 -1.52 -5.64
CA SER A 77 -1.74 -1.92 -7.02
C SER A 77 -1.11 -3.25 -7.38
N ILE A 78 0.19 -3.42 -7.10
CA ILE A 78 0.92 -4.68 -7.32
C ILE A 78 0.27 -5.82 -6.54
N LEU A 79 0.03 -5.62 -5.24
CA LEU A 79 -0.55 -6.64 -4.37
C LEU A 79 -1.97 -7.02 -4.78
N SER A 80 -2.74 -6.06 -5.30
CA SER A 80 -4.08 -6.34 -5.83
C SER A 80 -4.05 -7.24 -7.07
N VAL A 81 -3.03 -7.10 -7.93
CA VAL A 81 -2.83 -8.00 -9.08
C VAL A 81 -2.38 -9.38 -8.60
N LEU A 82 -1.38 -9.45 -7.71
CA LEU A 82 -0.87 -10.73 -7.21
C LEU A 82 -1.95 -11.57 -6.50
N LEU A 83 -2.85 -10.91 -5.77
CA LEU A 83 -3.98 -11.55 -5.08
C LEU A 83 -5.06 -12.12 -6.02
N GLN A 84 -5.16 -11.64 -7.27
CA GLN A 84 -6.11 -12.21 -8.24
C GLN A 84 -5.74 -13.66 -8.56
N ASP A 85 -4.45 -13.93 -8.72
CA ASP A 85 -3.94 -15.24 -9.10
C ASP A 85 -3.55 -16.10 -7.88
N ASN A 86 -3.20 -15.47 -6.75
CA ASN A 86 -2.66 -16.16 -5.57
C ASN A 86 -3.37 -15.78 -4.25
N PRO A 87 -4.71 -15.89 -4.15
CA PRO A 87 -5.46 -15.47 -2.97
C PRO A 87 -5.20 -16.33 -1.73
N ASP A 88 -4.54 -17.48 -1.86
CA ASP A 88 -4.25 -18.39 -0.74
C ASP A 88 -2.95 -18.07 0.00
N ILE A 89 -2.23 -17.01 -0.40
CA ILE A 89 -0.98 -16.59 0.25
C ILE A 89 -1.28 -15.47 1.26
N PRO A 90 -1.28 -15.74 2.58
CA PRO A 90 -1.65 -14.74 3.60
C PRO A 90 -0.72 -13.52 3.63
N GLN A 91 0.55 -13.68 3.25
CA GLN A 91 1.53 -12.60 3.19
C GLN A 91 1.12 -11.50 2.19
N LEU A 92 0.48 -11.86 1.08
CA LEU A 92 -0.01 -10.88 0.09
C LEU A 92 -1.13 -10.01 0.69
N TRP A 93 -2.04 -10.64 1.44
CA TRP A 93 -3.11 -9.94 2.16
C TRP A 93 -2.53 -9.02 3.23
N ALA A 94 -1.65 -9.55 4.08
CA ALA A 94 -1.02 -8.78 5.16
C ALA A 94 -0.31 -7.54 4.63
N GLN A 95 0.47 -7.68 3.56
CA GLN A 95 1.19 -6.55 2.98
C GLN A 95 0.23 -5.49 2.39
N LYS A 96 -0.85 -5.93 1.74
CA LYS A 96 -1.85 -5.01 1.17
C LYS A 96 -2.56 -4.24 2.28
N ILE A 97 -2.91 -4.93 3.36
CA ILE A 97 -3.56 -4.37 4.55
C ILE A 97 -2.65 -3.32 5.19
N ILE A 98 -1.35 -3.60 5.36
CA ILE A 98 -0.38 -2.63 5.92
C ILE A 98 -0.33 -1.35 5.07
N ALA A 99 -0.20 -1.49 3.74
CA ALA A 99 -0.12 -0.34 2.84
C ALA A 99 -1.42 0.49 2.84
N LEU A 100 -2.58 -0.18 2.82
CA LEU A 100 -3.89 0.47 2.93
C LEU A 100 -4.08 1.18 4.28
N ASN A 101 -3.60 0.57 5.37
CA ASN A 101 -3.68 1.17 6.70
C ASN A 101 -2.89 2.48 6.78
N TYR A 102 -1.66 2.50 6.25
CA TYR A 102 -0.88 3.74 6.18
C TYR A 102 -1.54 4.81 5.33
N LEU A 103 -2.08 4.46 4.16
CA LEU A 103 -2.79 5.39 3.31
C LEU A 103 -4.03 5.98 4.00
N ALA A 104 -4.89 5.13 4.57
CA ALA A 104 -6.11 5.57 5.24
C ALA A 104 -5.83 6.53 6.39
N HIS A 105 -4.91 6.17 7.30
CA HIS A 105 -4.54 7.02 8.43
C HIS A 105 -3.80 8.30 7.99
N GLY A 106 -2.93 8.21 6.99
CA GLY A 106 -2.19 9.36 6.48
C GLY A 106 -3.11 10.42 5.89
N HIS A 107 -4.02 10.02 5.00
CA HIS A 107 -5.03 10.92 4.42
C HIS A 107 -5.98 11.48 5.49
N GLN A 108 -6.41 10.66 6.47
CA GLN A 108 -7.24 11.15 7.59
C GLN A 108 -6.52 12.22 8.41
N THR A 109 -5.25 11.98 8.76
CA THR A 109 -4.43 12.93 9.53
C THR A 109 -4.24 14.22 8.76
N ARG A 110 -3.99 14.13 7.46
CA ARG A 110 -3.83 15.30 6.57
C ARG A 110 -5.13 16.09 6.44
N ALA A 111 -6.28 15.42 6.31
CA ALA A 111 -7.59 16.05 6.29
C ALA A 111 -7.84 16.86 7.57
N ILE A 112 -7.60 16.26 8.75
CA ILE A 112 -7.74 16.93 10.05
C ILE A 112 -6.83 18.16 10.14
N GLY A 113 -5.57 18.04 9.73
CA GLY A 113 -4.61 19.14 9.77
C GLY A 113 -4.96 20.29 8.82
N LEU A 114 -5.53 19.98 7.65
CA LEU A 114 -5.99 20.99 6.69
C LEU A 114 -7.29 21.66 7.15
N ALA A 115 -8.22 20.92 7.75
CA ALA A 115 -9.48 21.47 8.25
C ALA A 115 -9.29 22.54 9.33
N GLN A 116 -8.16 22.53 10.03
CA GLN A 116 -7.78 23.54 11.03
C GLN A 116 -7.26 24.85 10.40
N GLN A 117 -7.00 24.88 9.10
CA GLN A 117 -6.48 26.05 8.38
C GLN A 117 -7.63 26.79 7.66
N PRO A 118 -7.77 28.12 7.86
CA PRO A 118 -8.93 28.88 7.35
C PRO A 118 -9.18 28.79 5.84
N ASP A 119 -8.11 28.60 5.05
CA ASP A 119 -8.16 28.65 3.58
C ASP A 119 -7.96 27.28 2.91
N LYS A 120 -8.08 26.18 3.66
CA LYS A 120 -7.80 24.81 3.19
C LYS A 120 -8.99 23.86 3.26
N ALA A 121 -10.21 24.39 3.39
CA ALA A 121 -11.41 23.58 3.52
C ALA A 121 -11.65 22.65 2.31
N ALA A 122 -11.33 23.11 1.09
CA ALA A 122 -11.49 22.29 -0.11
C ALA A 122 -10.53 21.09 -0.10
N GLU A 123 -9.24 21.33 0.16
CA GLU A 123 -8.24 20.27 0.24
C GLU A 123 -8.50 19.32 1.42
N ALA A 124 -9.00 19.83 2.55
CA ALA A 124 -9.40 18.99 3.68
C ALA A 124 -10.51 18.01 3.30
N ASN A 125 -11.53 18.47 2.56
CA ASN A 125 -12.63 17.62 2.11
C ASN A 125 -12.18 16.56 1.09
N GLU A 126 -11.24 16.91 0.21
CA GLU A 126 -10.63 15.96 -0.73
C GLU A 126 -9.88 14.86 0.02
N GLU A 127 -9.04 15.23 0.98
CA GLU A 127 -8.29 14.29 1.82
C GLU A 127 -9.22 13.42 2.68
N GLU A 128 -10.30 13.97 3.20
CA GLU A 128 -11.33 13.21 3.94
C GLU A 128 -12.02 12.18 3.04
N TYR A 129 -12.38 12.57 1.81
CA TYR A 129 -12.97 11.66 0.83
C TYR A 129 -12.02 10.50 0.50
N LEU A 130 -10.74 10.80 0.28
CA LEU A 130 -9.71 9.79 0.04
C LEU A 130 -9.56 8.85 1.24
N ALA A 131 -9.44 9.39 2.46
CA ALA A 131 -9.34 8.61 3.68
C ALA A 131 -10.54 7.66 3.87
N LYS A 132 -11.74 8.12 3.52
CA LYS A 132 -12.96 7.29 3.57
C LYS A 132 -12.92 6.17 2.54
N ALA A 133 -12.55 6.45 1.29
CA ALA A 133 -12.46 5.42 0.25
C ALA A 133 -11.40 4.36 0.59
N LEU A 134 -10.23 4.80 1.09
CA LEU A 134 -9.13 3.92 1.47
C LEU A 134 -9.46 3.08 2.70
N SER A 135 -10.12 3.65 3.71
CA SER A 135 -10.55 2.90 4.89
C SER A 135 -11.64 1.88 4.57
N GLN A 136 -12.56 2.18 3.65
CA GLN A 136 -13.51 1.18 3.15
C GLN A 136 -12.82 0.03 2.43
N ASN A 137 -11.81 0.31 1.61
CA ASN A 137 -11.00 -0.71 0.95
C ASN A 137 -10.22 -1.56 1.97
N LEU A 138 -9.63 -0.93 2.98
CA LEU A 138 -8.97 -1.61 4.11
C LEU A 138 -9.92 -2.57 4.81
N LEU A 139 -11.10 -2.10 5.23
CA LEU A 139 -12.08 -2.91 5.96
C LEU A 139 -12.64 -4.06 5.11
N SER A 140 -12.88 -3.84 3.81
CA SER A 140 -13.27 -4.90 2.89
C SER A 140 -12.16 -5.93 2.71
N THR A 141 -10.91 -5.49 2.52
CA THR A 141 -9.76 -6.39 2.36
C THR A 141 -9.54 -7.23 3.62
N LEU A 142 -9.70 -6.64 4.82
CA LEU A 142 -9.63 -7.34 6.10
C LEU A 142 -10.74 -8.37 6.26
N LYS A 143 -11.97 -8.03 5.86
CA LYS A 143 -13.10 -8.96 5.87
C LYS A 143 -12.79 -10.18 4.99
N ASP A 144 -12.36 -9.96 3.75
CA ASP A 144 -12.06 -11.02 2.80
C ASP A 144 -10.87 -11.88 3.28
N ALA A 145 -9.84 -11.27 3.88
CA ALA A 145 -8.72 -11.99 4.48
C ALA A 145 -9.16 -12.89 5.65
N ILE A 146 -10.05 -12.42 6.53
CA ILE A 146 -10.58 -13.22 7.65
C ILE A 146 -11.46 -14.37 7.16
N GLU A 147 -12.29 -14.15 6.13
CA GLU A 147 -13.07 -15.23 5.52
C GLU A 147 -12.17 -16.33 4.95
N ARG A 148 -11.00 -15.96 4.42
CA ARG A 148 -10.01 -16.90 3.88
C ARG A 148 -9.16 -17.58 4.96
N PHE A 149 -8.76 -16.83 5.99
CA PHE A 149 -7.86 -17.25 7.06
C PHE A 149 -8.50 -17.02 8.45
N PRO A 150 -9.58 -17.74 8.79
CA PRO A 150 -10.38 -17.45 9.98
C PRO A 150 -9.64 -17.69 11.31
N GLU A 151 -8.58 -18.50 11.30
CA GLU A 151 -7.78 -18.83 12.48
C GLU A 151 -6.56 -17.91 12.66
N ASP A 152 -6.29 -17.01 11.70
CA ASP A 152 -5.17 -16.08 11.79
C ASP A 152 -5.55 -14.87 12.66
N SER A 153 -5.05 -14.86 13.90
CA SER A 153 -5.37 -13.81 14.87
C SER A 153 -4.87 -12.43 14.43
N TRP A 154 -3.84 -12.35 13.58
CA TRP A 154 -3.32 -11.07 13.13
C TRP A 154 -4.35 -10.30 12.29
N PHE A 155 -5.08 -10.99 11.39
CA PHE A 155 -6.14 -10.33 10.61
C PHE A 155 -7.31 -9.88 11.49
N ILE A 156 -7.66 -10.66 12.51
CA ILE A 156 -8.73 -10.32 13.46
C ILE A 156 -8.35 -9.09 14.27
N GLU A 157 -7.14 -9.07 14.83
CA GLU A 157 -6.61 -7.94 15.60
C GLU A 157 -6.54 -6.67 14.74
N MET A 158 -6.05 -6.80 13.50
CA MET A 158 -5.93 -5.70 12.56
C MET A 158 -7.30 -5.16 12.13
N ARG A 159 -8.31 -6.03 11.95
CA ARG A 159 -9.70 -5.61 11.74
C ARG A 159 -10.23 -4.82 12.91
N ASP A 160 -10.04 -5.32 14.13
CA ASP A 160 -10.56 -4.66 15.32
C ASP A 160 -9.90 -3.29 15.54
N ASP A 161 -8.61 -3.16 15.24
CA ASP A 161 -7.91 -1.88 15.29
C ASP A 161 -8.41 -0.91 14.20
N ALA A 162 -8.50 -1.35 12.95
CA ALA A 162 -9.04 -0.54 11.87
C ALA A 162 -10.50 -0.11 12.14
N TRP A 163 -11.31 -0.98 12.74
CA TRP A 163 -12.70 -0.68 13.08
C TRP A 163 -12.84 0.38 14.17
N LYS A 164 -11.92 0.46 15.14
CA LYS A 164 -11.93 1.55 16.14
C LYS A 164 -11.77 2.92 15.50
N HIS A 165 -11.01 3.00 14.41
CA HIS A 165 -10.68 4.26 13.73
C HIS A 165 -11.66 4.62 12.61
N PHE A 166 -12.15 3.61 11.88
CA PHE A 166 -12.90 3.81 10.63
C PHE A 166 -14.26 3.11 10.59
N GLY A 167 -14.56 2.25 11.57
CA GLY A 167 -15.83 1.55 11.64
C GLY A 167 -16.99 2.53 11.84
N THR A 168 -18.09 2.32 11.12
CA THR A 168 -19.34 3.01 11.41
C THR A 168 -20.06 2.26 12.54
N LYS A 169 -20.56 2.99 13.55
CA LYS A 169 -21.29 2.40 14.69
C LYS A 169 -22.61 1.72 14.31
N GLU A 170 -22.99 1.70 13.04
CA GLU A 170 -24.30 1.24 12.55
C GLU A 170 -24.34 -0.26 12.15
N ALA A 171 -23.28 -1.02 12.38
CA ALA A 171 -23.26 -2.46 12.14
C ALA A 171 -22.86 -3.23 13.41
N VAL A 172 -23.78 -3.29 14.39
CA VAL A 172 -23.78 -4.27 15.48
C VAL A 172 -25.16 -4.92 15.52
#